data_AF-A0A1M5D5N3-F1
#
_entry.id   AF-A0A1M5D5N3-F1
#
_cell.length_a   1.000
_cell.length_b   1.000
_cell.length_c   1.000
_cell.angle_alpha   90.00
_cell.angle_beta   90.00
_cell.angle_gamma   90.00
#
_symmetry.space_group_name_H-M   'P 1'
#
loop_
_entity.id
_entity.type
_entity.pdbx_description
1 polymer ?
#
loop_
_entity_poly.entity_id
_entity_poly.type
_entity_poly.pdbx_seq_one_letter_code
_entity_poly.pdbx_strand_id
1 'polypeptide(L)'
;MKLYRFYIDAGKLQKEILDVEEKPKSYTITGCDWRKRIAKDDIGAVDCRKRVHLLEDDKKKAIDILMDYYSDEKCRHDRYHEEQIKRFHEIFNALHIAGKEATNE
;
A
#
# COMPACT_ATOMS: atom_id res chain seq x y z
N MET A 1 14.73 13.01 -1.85
CA MET A 1 13.61 12.72 -2.76
C MET A 1 12.41 12.28 -1.92
N LYS A 2 11.21 12.14 -2.52
CA LYS A 2 10.03 11.66 -1.82
C LYS A 2 9.69 10.23 -2.23
N LEU A 3 9.13 9.47 -1.29
CA LEU A 3 8.57 8.15 -1.52
C LEU A 3 7.17 8.10 -0.92
N TYR A 4 6.23 7.49 -1.64
CA TYR A 4 4.84 7.40 -1.25
C TYR A 4 4.55 6.01 -0.71
N ARG A 5 4.15 5.94 0.56
CA ARG A 5 3.79 4.70 1.23
C ARG A 5 2.28 4.60 1.35
N PHE A 6 1.72 3.52 0.83
CA PHE A 6 0.30 3.21 0.85
C PHE A 6 0.04 1.96 1.68
N TYR A 7 -1.00 1.98 2.49
CA TYR A 7 -1.40 0.84 3.30
C TYR A 7 -2.87 0.95 3.68
N ILE A 8 -3.46 -0.16 4.11
CA ILE A 8 -4.82 -0.15 4.62
C ILE A 8 -4.78 -0.06 6.13
N ASP A 9 -5.50 0.91 6.67
CA ASP A 9 -5.75 1.03 8.11
C ASP A 9 -7.23 1.31 8.35
N ALA A 10 -7.83 0.59 9.30
CA ALA A 10 -9.26 0.63 9.61
C ALA A 10 -10.19 0.63 8.36
N GLY A 11 -9.86 -0.19 7.35
CA GLY A 11 -10.65 -0.34 6.11
C GLY A 11 -10.49 0.82 5.10
N LYS A 12 -9.59 1.77 5.34
CA LYS A 12 -9.33 2.91 4.45
C LYS A 12 -7.90 2.88 3.92
N LEU A 13 -7.73 3.31 2.67
CA LEU A 13 -6.40 3.54 2.10
C LEU A 13 -5.76 4.76 2.75
N GLN A 14 -4.69 4.52 3.48
CA GLN A 14 -3.82 5.56 4.03
C GLN A 14 -2.66 5.83 3.08
N LYS A 15 -2.25 7.09 3.03
CA LYS A 15 -1.06 7.56 2.31
C LYS A 15 -0.14 8.29 3.27
N GLU A 16 1.14 7.97 3.22
CA GLU A 16 2.19 8.65 3.95
C GLU A 16 3.32 9.04 3.00
N ILE A 17 3.83 10.26 3.17
CA ILE A 17 4.92 10.79 2.35
C ILE A 17 6.19 10.69 3.19
N LEU A 18 7.17 9.98 2.65
CA LEU A 18 8.45 9.75 3.30
C LEU A 18 9.52 10.55 2.57
N ASP A 19 10.26 11.37 3.32
CA ASP A 19 11.51 11.94 2.83
C ASP A 19 12.58 10.85 2.88
N VAL A 20 13.21 10.60 1.73
CA VAL A 20 14.21 9.55 1.60
C VAL A 20 15.44 10.04 0.85
N GLU A 21 16.58 9.44 1.20
CA GLU A 21 17.84 9.57 0.49
C GLU A 21 18.06 8.32 -0.38
N GLU A 22 18.35 8.54 -1.66
CA GLU A 22 18.66 7.47 -2.58
C GLU A 22 20.07 6.91 -2.34
N LYS A 23 20.16 5.58 -2.22
CA LYS A 23 21.40 4.81 -2.21
C LYS A 23 21.38 3.82 -3.38
N PRO A 24 22.54 3.26 -3.78
CA PRO A 24 22.64 2.43 -4.98
C PRO A 24 21.60 1.31 -5.08
N LYS A 25 21.30 0.63 -3.97
CA LYS A 25 20.37 -0.52 -3.89
C LYS A 25 19.12 -0.27 -3.04
N SER A 26 18.97 0.92 -2.46
CA SER A 26 17.92 1.16 -1.46
C SER A 26 17.59 2.64 -1.31
N TYR A 27 16.39 2.94 -0.80
CA TYR A 27 16.04 4.26 -0.28
C TYR A 27 16.14 4.25 1.25
N THR A 28 16.82 5.24 1.83
CA THR A 28 16.95 5.39 3.29
C THR A 28 16.03 6.50 3.76
N ILE A 29 15.11 6.21 4.68
CA ILE A 29 14.19 7.22 5.22
C ILE A 29 14.97 8.21 6.09
N THR A 30 14.84 9.50 5.77
CA THR A 30 15.46 10.60 6.52
C THR A 30 14.55 11.07 7.65
N GLY A 31 15.09 11.47 8.79
CA GLY A 31 14.31 12.04 9.92
C GLY A 31 13.64 11.01 10.86
N CYS A 32 13.96 9.72 10.72
CA CYS A 32 13.54 8.68 11.64
C CYS A 32 14.75 8.18 12.45
N ASP A 33 14.66 8.17 13.79
CA ASP A 33 15.76 7.78 14.69
C ASP A 33 16.30 6.36 14.44
N TRP A 34 15.46 5.50 13.87
CA TRP A 34 15.79 4.15 13.46
C TRP A 34 15.76 4.10 11.94
N ARG A 35 16.93 4.31 11.33
CA ARG A 35 17.12 4.37 9.87
C ARG A 35 16.53 3.15 9.16
N LYS A 36 15.31 3.29 8.65
CA LYS A 36 14.64 2.30 7.82
C LYS A 36 15.15 2.39 6.39
N ARG A 37 15.46 1.24 5.82
CA ARG A 37 15.86 1.07 4.42
C ARG A 37 14.76 0.33 3.67
N ILE A 38 14.48 0.78 2.46
CA ILE A 38 13.54 0.15 1.53
C ILE A 38 14.38 -0.28 0.33
N ALA A 39 14.39 -1.56 -0.01
CA ALA A 39 15.14 -2.02 -1.18
C ALA A 39 14.49 -1.45 -2.45
N LYS A 40 15.28 -1.18 -3.49
CA LYS A 40 14.71 -0.73 -4.77
C LYS A 40 13.78 -1.78 -5.37
N ASP A 41 14.08 -3.05 -5.13
CA ASP A 41 13.28 -4.19 -5.60
C ASP A 41 11.92 -4.29 -4.89
N ASP A 42 11.77 -3.66 -3.71
CA ASP A 42 10.49 -3.62 -2.97
C ASP A 42 9.55 -2.52 -3.49
N ILE A 43 10.02 -1.63 -4.36
CA ILE A 43 9.19 -0.57 -4.94
C ILE A 43 8.19 -1.19 -5.92
N GLY A 44 6.91 -0.88 -5.72
CA GLY A 44 5.82 -1.47 -6.49
C GLY A 44 5.42 -2.88 -6.04
N ALA A 45 5.94 -3.36 -4.90
CA ALA A 45 5.55 -4.61 -4.28
C ALA A 45 4.92 -4.38 -2.88
N VAL A 46 4.20 -5.39 -2.39
CA VAL A 46 3.65 -5.39 -1.03
C VAL A 46 4.71 -5.92 -0.05
N ASP A 47 5.06 -5.11 0.94
CA ASP A 47 6.00 -5.49 1.99
C ASP A 47 5.38 -6.46 3.02
N CYS A 48 6.21 -7.00 3.91
CA CYS A 48 5.76 -7.91 4.98
C CYS A 48 4.77 -7.28 5.98
N ARG A 49 4.63 -5.95 5.98
CA ARG A 49 3.65 -5.19 6.78
C ARG A 49 2.41 -4.80 5.97
N LYS A 50 2.23 -5.40 4.78
CA LYS A 50 1.13 -5.18 3.85
C LYS A 50 1.03 -3.72 3.36
N ARG A 51 2.19 -3.15 3.03
CA ARG A 51 2.33 -1.76 2.55
C ARG A 51 2.98 -1.75 1.17
N VAL A 52 2.59 -0.79 0.34
CA VAL A 52 3.18 -0.57 -0.98
C VAL A 52 3.97 0.73 -0.96
N HIS A 53 5.16 0.71 -1.55
CA HIS A 53 6.00 1.89 -1.72
C HIS A 53 6.10 2.24 -3.20
N LEU A 54 5.82 3.49 -3.55
CA LEU A 54 5.89 4.01 -4.92
C LEU A 54 6.75 5.29 -4.97
N LEU A 55 7.38 5.51 -6.12
CA LEU A 55 8.14 6.72 -6.41
C LEU A 55 7.24 7.90 -6.80
N GLU A 56 5.99 7.62 -7.16
CA GLU A 56 5.00 8.57 -7.63
C GLU A 56 3.74 8.52 -6.75
N ASP A 57 2.98 9.61 -6.69
CA ASP A 57 1.70 9.68 -5.96
C ASP A 57 0.57 9.02 -6.76
N ASP A 58 0.74 7.74 -7.09
CA ASP A 58 -0.21 6.96 -7.87
C ASP A 58 -1.05 6.06 -6.96
N LYS A 59 -2.12 6.66 -6.42
CA LYS A 59 -3.11 5.95 -5.59
C LYS A 59 -3.72 4.76 -6.33
N LYS A 60 -4.00 4.88 -7.62
CA LYS A 60 -4.69 3.84 -8.39
C LYS A 60 -3.79 2.62 -8.51
N LYS A 61 -2.54 2.82 -8.91
CA LYS A 61 -1.54 1.75 -8.95
C LYS A 61 -1.31 1.11 -7.59
N ALA A 62 -1.28 1.89 -6.51
CA ALA A 62 -1.16 1.35 -5.16
C ALA A 62 -2.34 0.44 -4.79
N ILE A 63 -3.57 0.86 -5.15
CA ILE A 63 -4.78 0.05 -4.95
C ILE A 63 -4.69 -1.23 -5.78
N ASP A 64 -4.34 -1.16 -7.06
CA ASP A 64 -4.26 -2.33 -7.94
C ASP A 64 -3.28 -3.37 -7.38
N ILE A 65 -2.09 -2.93 -6.91
CA ILE A 65 -1.09 -3.81 -6.29
C ILE A 65 -1.60 -4.44 -4.98
N LEU A 66 -2.23 -3.63 -4.12
CA LEU A 66 -2.80 -4.14 -2.87
C LEU A 66 -3.93 -5.12 -3.13
N MET A 67 -4.79 -4.83 -4.11
CA MET A 67 -5.91 -5.69 -4.49
C MET A 67 -5.41 -7.02 -5.04
N ASP A 68 -4.41 -7.01 -5.92
CA ASP A 68 -3.79 -8.23 -6.45
C ASP A 68 -3.24 -9.11 -5.32
N TYR A 69 -2.49 -8.50 -4.38
CA TYR A 69 -1.95 -9.21 -3.22
C TYR A 69 -3.02 -9.84 -2.32
N TYR A 70 -4.12 -9.14 -2.08
CA TYR A 70 -5.24 -9.67 -1.29
C TYR A 70 -6.14 -10.64 -2.09
N SER A 71 -6.09 -10.60 -3.42
CA SER A 71 -6.81 -11.48 -4.32
C SER A 71 -6.05 -12.80 -4.57
N ASP A 72 -4.74 -12.85 -4.32
CA ASP A 72 -3.94 -14.06 -4.53
C ASP A 72 -4.44 -15.20 -3.63
N GLU A 73 -4.87 -16.26 -4.32
CA GLU A 73 -5.45 -17.49 -3.79
C GLU A 73 -4.55 -18.21 -2.78
N LYS A 74 -3.25 -17.90 -2.75
CA LYS A 74 -2.30 -18.44 -1.75
C LYS A 74 -2.58 -18.02 -0.31
N CYS A 75 -3.37 -16.98 -0.07
CA CYS A 75 -3.84 -16.65 1.27
C CYS A 75 -4.97 -17.59 1.78
N ARG A 76 -5.50 -18.52 0.97
CA ARG A 76 -6.63 -19.42 1.31
C ARG A 76 -6.38 -20.37 2.47
N HIS A 77 -5.14 -20.60 2.87
CA HIS A 77 -4.77 -21.67 3.82
C HIS A 77 -4.56 -21.20 5.27
N ASP A 78 -4.69 -19.90 5.56
CA ASP A 78 -4.47 -19.38 6.90
C ASP A 78 -5.79 -19.00 7.59
N ARG A 79 -5.90 -19.18 8.92
CA ARG A 79 -7.09 -18.78 9.70
C ARG A 79 -7.41 -17.27 9.62
N TYR A 80 -6.46 -16.50 9.06
CA TYR A 80 -6.60 -15.08 8.74
C TYR A 80 -7.29 -14.79 7.39
N HIS A 81 -7.72 -15.81 6.63
CA HIS A 81 -8.26 -15.61 5.28
C HIS A 81 -9.64 -14.95 5.24
N GLU A 82 -10.56 -15.34 6.14
CA GLU A 82 -11.90 -14.76 6.19
C GLU A 82 -11.86 -13.27 6.60
N GLU A 83 -11.00 -12.91 7.56
CA GLU A 83 -10.76 -11.50 7.92
C GLU A 83 -10.11 -10.71 6.78
N GLN A 84 -9.23 -11.32 5.99
CA GLN A 84 -8.59 -10.66 4.86
C GLN A 84 -9.55 -10.43 3.69
N ILE A 85 -10.42 -11.40 3.38
CA ILE A 85 -11.47 -11.22 2.37
C ILE A 85 -12.47 -10.16 2.84
N LYS A 86 -12.85 -10.17 4.12
CA LYS A 86 -13.75 -9.14 4.67
C LYS A 86 -13.13 -7.75 4.56
N ARG A 87 -11.85 -7.61 4.93
CA ARG A 87 -11.10 -6.36 4.75
C ARG A 87 -11.00 -5.97 3.27
N PHE A 88 -10.73 -6.91 2.36
CA PHE A 88 -10.70 -6.66 0.92
C PHE A 88 -12.04 -6.08 0.42
N HIS A 89 -13.17 -6.68 0.81
CA HIS A 89 -14.49 -6.15 0.46
C HIS A 89 -14.79 -4.79 1.10
N GLU A 90 -14.36 -4.54 2.33
CA GLU A 90 -14.50 -3.23 2.98
C GLU A 90 -13.68 -2.15 2.26
N ILE A 91 -12.42 -2.46 1.91
CA ILE A 91 -11.54 -1.58 1.14
C ILE A 91 -12.12 -1.32 -0.25
N PHE A 92 -12.53 -2.38 -0.95
CA PHE A 92 -13.12 -2.28 -2.28
C PHE A 92 -14.37 -1.40 -2.25
N ASN A 93 -15.28 -1.61 -1.30
CA ASN A 93 -16.48 -0.78 -1.16
C ASN A 93 -16.16 0.67 -0.79
N ALA A 94 -15.22 0.92 0.13
CA ALA A 94 -14.81 2.28 0.49
C ALA A 94 -14.20 3.04 -0.70
N LEU A 95 -13.40 2.37 -1.52
CA LEU A 95 -12.78 2.95 -2.72
C LEU A 95 -13.80 3.16 -3.84
N HIS A 96 -14.75 2.24 -4.02
CA HIS A 96 -15.78 2.33 -5.06
C HIS A 96 -16.87 3.37 -4.73
N ILE A 97 -17.23 3.54 -3.45
CA ILE A 97 -18.14 4.60 -3.00
C ILE A 97 -17.51 5.99 -3.21
N ALA A 98 -16.23 6.16 -2.87
CA ALA A 98 -15.51 7.41 -3.10
C ALA A 98 -15.41 7.80 -4.61
N GLY A 99 -15.39 6.81 -5.51
CA GLY A 99 -15.42 7.05 -6.95
C GLY A 99 -16.77 7.52 -7.49
N LYS A 100 -17.89 7.11 -6.87
CA LYS A 100 -19.25 7.52 -7.28
C LYS A 100 -19.63 8.93 -6.80
N GLU A 101 -19.09 9.39 -5.68
CA GLU A 101 -19.35 10.76 -5.21
C GLU A 101 -18.60 11.81 -6.03
N ALA A 102 -17.46 11.47 -6.65
CA ALA A 102 -16.70 12.36 -7.52
C ALA A 102 -17.26 12.51 -8.95
N THR A 103 -18.33 11.80 -9.30
CA THR A 103 -18.96 11.86 -10.65
C THR A 103 -20.32 12.56 -10.66
N ASN A 104 -20.77 13.08 -9.52
CA ASN A 104 -22.04 13.83 -9.38
C ASN A 104 -21.79 15.30 -9.04
N GLU A 105 -20.86 15.95 -9.75
CA GLU A 105 -20.73 17.42 -9.74
C GLU A 105 -20.77 17.96 -11.18
#